data_AF-A0ABD1LE59-F1
#
_entry.id   AF-A0ABD1LE59-F1
#
_cell.length_a   1.000
_cell.length_b   1.000
_cell.length_c   1.000
_cell.angle_alpha   90.00
_cell.angle_beta   90.00
_cell.angle_gamma   90.00
#
_symmetry.space_group_name_H-M   'P 1'
#
loop_
_entity.id
_entity.type
_entity.pdbx_description
1 polymer ?
#
loop_
_entity_poly.entity_id
_entity_poly.type
_entity_poly.pdbx_seq_one_letter_code
_entity_poly.pdbx_strand_id
1 'polypeptide(L)'
;MLGFEPRVACATLVQNCADSEIGRIVIKAAKERKYKTISIIDDKPGTPEIIEELKALGGDIVVPESFTKTWYMQRLVGELNPSAGLNFSDGYQATAVVKAVANGGTFLTYGNKLPQHVVFEDADSIPVEWSAFIKEKNLKMKELVM
;
A
#
# COMPACT_ATOMS: atom_id res chain seq x y z
N MET A 1 33.47 -17.64 13.72
CA MET A 1 32.25 -17.43 12.92
C MET A 1 31.41 -16.41 13.67
N LEU A 2 31.41 -15.14 13.24
CA LEU A 2 30.50 -14.13 13.80
C LEU A 2 29.10 -14.45 13.30
N GLY A 3 28.19 -14.78 14.21
CA GLY A 3 26.78 -15.00 13.90
C GLY A 3 26.19 -13.75 13.31
N PHE A 4 25.84 -13.80 12.03
CA PHE A 4 25.02 -12.78 11.39
C PHE A 4 23.59 -13.03 11.86
N GLU A 5 23.19 -12.40 12.97
CA GLU A 5 21.77 -12.28 13.26
C GLU A 5 21.15 -11.51 12.08
N PRO A 6 20.16 -12.07 11.36
CA PRO A 6 19.50 -11.31 10.33
C PRO A 6 18.84 -10.12 11.01
N ARG A 7 19.33 -8.91 10.73
CA ARG A 7 18.56 -7.69 11.01
C ARG A 7 17.19 -7.96 10.42
N VAL A 8 16.14 -7.85 11.23
CA VAL A 8 14.76 -7.81 10.72
C VAL A 8 14.79 -6.82 9.57
N ALA A 9 14.63 -7.31 8.34
CA ALA A 9 14.55 -6.44 7.17
C ALA A 9 13.47 -5.42 7.50
N CYS A 10 13.82 -4.13 7.48
CA CYS A 10 12.90 -3.05 7.78
C CYS A 10 11.65 -3.24 6.93
N ALA A 11 10.56 -3.71 7.56
CA ALA A 11 9.41 -4.19 6.82
C ALA A 11 8.67 -2.98 6.23
N THR A 12 8.29 -3.09 4.96
CA THR A 12 7.52 -2.05 4.29
C THR A 12 6.04 -2.35 4.41
N LEU A 13 5.23 -1.31 4.62
CA LEU A 13 3.78 -1.35 4.44
C LEU A 13 3.34 -0.33 3.38
N VAL A 14 2.22 -0.61 2.74
CA VAL A 14 1.55 0.30 1.80
C VAL A 14 0.17 0.65 2.33
N GLN A 15 -0.24 1.90 2.19
CA GLN A 15 -1.59 2.35 2.56
C GLN A 15 -2.13 3.37 1.56
N ASN A 16 -3.45 3.49 1.48
CA ASN A 16 -4.13 4.62 0.85
C ASN A 16 -4.70 5.59 1.88
N CYS A 17 -5.34 6.67 1.41
CA CYS A 17 -5.94 7.72 2.24
C CYS A 17 -4.96 8.27 3.30
N ALA A 18 -3.68 8.40 2.95
CA ALA A 18 -2.63 8.71 3.92
C ALA A 18 -2.76 10.11 4.56
N ASP A 19 -3.48 11.02 3.91
CA ASP A 19 -3.77 12.37 4.37
C ASP A 19 -4.93 12.46 5.37
N SER A 20 -5.71 11.38 5.53
CA SER A 20 -6.73 11.24 6.57
C SER A 20 -6.12 11.15 7.98
N GLU A 21 -6.94 11.33 9.01
CA GLU A 21 -6.50 11.19 10.41
C GLU A 21 -5.92 9.79 10.68
N ILE A 22 -6.59 8.73 10.22
CA ILE A 22 -6.12 7.36 10.39
C ILE A 22 -4.83 7.10 9.61
N GLY A 23 -4.73 7.60 8.37
CA GLY A 23 -3.53 7.48 7.55
C GLY A 23 -2.31 8.16 8.18
N ARG A 24 -2.50 9.35 8.77
CA ARG A 24 -1.46 10.06 9.52
C ARG A 24 -1.04 9.32 10.80
N ILE A 25 -1.97 8.65 11.47
CA ILE A 25 -1.67 7.79 12.63
C ILE A 25 -0.83 6.58 12.19
N VAL A 26 -1.19 5.93 11.08
CA VAL A 26 -0.41 4.81 10.54
C VAL A 26 1.03 5.22 10.24
N ILE A 27 1.25 6.39 9.61
CA ILE A 27 2.60 6.90 9.34
C ILE A 27 3.42 7.03 10.63
N LYS A 28 2.86 7.67 11.65
CA LYS A 28 3.53 7.85 12.95
C LYS A 28 3.85 6.50 13.61
N ALA A 29 2.87 5.60 13.64
CA ALA A 29 3.04 4.28 14.22
C ALA A 29 4.09 3.44 13.46
N ALA A 30 4.13 3.54 12.13
CA ALA A 30 5.12 2.88 11.30
C ALA A 30 6.53 3.41 11.62
N LYS A 31 6.70 4.73 11.70
CA LYS A 31 7.95 5.37 12.08
C LYS A 31 8.47 4.89 13.44
N GLU A 32 7.60 4.91 14.47
CA GLU A 32 7.95 4.44 15.82
C GLU A 32 8.40 2.98 15.84
N ARG A 33 7.75 2.15 15.02
CA ARG A 33 8.04 0.72 14.90
C ARG A 33 9.13 0.40 13.87
N LYS A 34 9.73 1.42 13.24
CA LYS A 34 10.75 1.28 12.21
C LYS A 34 10.27 0.44 11.01
N TYR A 35 9.04 0.69 10.56
CA TYR A 35 8.53 0.23 9.28
C TYR A 35 8.71 1.32 8.23
N LYS A 36 8.99 0.93 6.99
CA LYS A 36 8.91 1.85 5.86
C LYS A 36 7.47 1.96 5.38
N THR A 37 7.10 3.12 4.84
CA THR A 37 5.76 3.39 4.33
C THR A 37 5.77 3.80 2.86
N ILE A 38 4.86 3.20 2.09
CA ILE A 38 4.39 3.75 0.81
C ILE A 38 2.97 4.26 1.07
N SER A 39 2.79 5.57 1.02
CA SER A 39 1.56 6.27 1.38
C SER A 39 0.92 6.89 0.15
N ILE A 40 -0.25 6.39 -0.24
CA ILE A 40 -1.00 6.86 -1.41
C ILE A 40 -2.01 7.92 -0.96
N ILE A 41 -2.11 9.00 -1.73
CA ILE A 41 -3.10 10.08 -1.56
C ILE A 41 -3.79 10.38 -2.89
N ASP A 42 -4.93 11.05 -2.85
CA ASP A 42 -5.62 11.51 -4.06
C ASP A 42 -4.80 12.57 -4.82
N ASP A 43 -4.95 12.57 -6.15
CA ASP A 43 -4.57 13.70 -6.98
C ASP A 43 -5.55 14.87 -6.76
N LYS A 44 -5.08 15.96 -6.15
CA LYS A 44 -5.90 17.15 -5.89
C LYS A 44 -5.06 18.43 -5.79
N PRO A 45 -5.68 19.63 -5.89
CA PRO A 45 -4.97 20.86 -5.57
C PRO A 45 -4.38 20.78 -4.16
N GLY A 46 -3.09 21.09 -4.01
CA GLY A 46 -2.37 20.99 -2.73
C GLY A 46 -1.65 19.66 -2.49
N THR A 47 -1.67 18.72 -3.44
CA THR A 47 -0.94 17.44 -3.32
C THR A 47 0.55 17.62 -2.97
N PRO A 48 1.33 18.56 -3.56
CA PRO A 48 2.73 18.76 -3.19
C PRO A 48 2.93 19.13 -1.72
N GLU A 49 2.10 20.02 -1.18
CA GLU A 49 2.14 20.45 0.21
C GLU A 49 1.77 19.30 1.15
N ILE A 50 0.73 18.53 0.81
CA ILE A 50 0.33 17.33 1.57
C ILE A 50 1.46 16.29 1.60
N ILE A 51 2.16 16.08 0.47
CA ILE A 51 3.31 15.17 0.41
C ILE A 51 4.40 15.59 1.40
N GLU A 52 4.74 16.87 1.44
CA GLU A 52 5.77 17.38 2.34
C GLU A 52 5.33 17.31 3.81
N GLU A 53 4.06 17.60 4.11
CA GLU A 53 3.49 17.39 5.46
C GLU A 53 3.61 15.93 5.91
N LEU A 54 3.20 14.98 5.06
CA LEU A 54 3.21 13.56 5.40
C LEU A 54 4.64 13.01 5.56
N LYS A 55 5.59 13.50 4.75
CA LYS A 55 7.02 13.21 4.95
C LYS A 55 7.54 13.80 6.26
N ALA A 56 7.16 15.02 6.63
CA ALA A 56 7.53 15.62 7.90
C ALA A 56 7.00 14.83 9.12
N LEU A 57 5.83 14.19 8.98
CA LEU A 57 5.31 13.26 9.99
C LEU A 57 6.11 11.95 10.09
N GLY A 58 6.91 11.63 9.07
CA GLY A 58 7.75 10.44 8.99
C GLY A 58 7.35 9.45 7.91
N GLY A 59 6.53 9.84 6.94
CA GLY A 59 6.29 9.04 5.74
C GLY A 59 7.57 8.94 4.91
N ASP A 60 7.94 7.74 4.50
CA ASP A 60 9.15 7.52 3.69
C ASP A 60 8.88 7.86 2.23
N ILE A 61 7.78 7.34 1.71
CA ILE A 61 7.35 7.52 0.32
C ILE A 61 5.89 7.91 0.32
N VAL A 62 5.60 9.07 -0.25
CA VAL A 62 4.24 9.59 -0.39
C VAL A 62 4.02 9.89 -1.87
N VAL A 63 2.97 9.30 -2.45
CA VAL A 63 2.70 9.36 -3.88
C VAL A 63 1.22 9.64 -4.14
N PRO A 64 0.88 10.40 -5.20
CA PRO A 64 -0.50 10.51 -5.65
C PRO A 64 -0.99 9.21 -6.30
N GLU A 65 -2.31 9.03 -6.40
CA GLU A 65 -2.95 7.88 -7.07
C GLU A 65 -2.43 7.71 -8.51
N SER A 66 -2.27 8.80 -9.26
CA SER A 66 -1.75 8.76 -10.63
C SER A 66 -0.39 8.07 -10.74
N PHE A 67 0.46 8.19 -9.72
CA PHE A 67 1.76 7.53 -9.69
C PHE A 67 1.62 6.00 -9.61
N THR A 68 0.56 5.49 -8.97
CA THR A 68 0.37 4.03 -8.79
C THR A 68 0.10 3.30 -10.10
N LYS A 69 -0.28 4.05 -11.14
CA LYS A 69 -0.55 3.57 -12.51
C LYS A 69 0.72 3.47 -13.35
N THR A 70 1.87 3.88 -12.83
CA THR A 70 3.13 3.96 -13.58
C THR A 70 4.03 2.75 -13.35
N TRP A 71 4.94 2.49 -14.29
CA TRP A 71 6.00 1.49 -14.15
C TRP A 71 6.94 1.80 -12.96
N TYR A 72 7.09 3.07 -12.58
CA TYR A 72 7.89 3.48 -11.43
C TYR A 72 7.33 2.92 -10.12
N MET A 73 6.00 2.87 -9.97
CA MET A 73 5.37 2.23 -8.82
C MET A 73 5.69 0.72 -8.78
N GLN A 74 5.62 0.03 -9.91
CA GLN A 74 5.92 -1.40 -9.99
C GLN A 74 7.37 -1.68 -9.57
N ARG A 75 8.32 -0.87 -10.07
CA ARG A 75 9.72 -0.95 -9.67
C ARG A 75 9.89 -0.70 -8.18
N LEU A 76 9.26 0.34 -7.65
CA LEU A 76 9.34 0.69 -6.22
C LEU A 76 8.82 -0.45 -5.33
N VAL A 77 7.67 -1.03 -5.68
CA VAL A 77 7.09 -2.16 -4.97
C VAL A 77 8.03 -3.39 -5.03
N GLY A 78 8.65 -3.65 -6.18
CA GLY A 78 9.62 -4.73 -6.33
C GLY A 78 10.86 -4.54 -5.45
N GLU A 79 11.35 -3.30 -5.32
CA GLU A 79 12.51 -2.97 -4.48
C GLU A 79 12.20 -3.01 -2.97
N LEU A 80 11.01 -2.56 -2.56
CA LEU A 80 10.63 -2.44 -1.15
C LEU A 80 9.87 -3.64 -0.58
N ASN A 81 9.29 -4.46 -1.46
CA ASN A 81 8.55 -5.69 -1.18
C ASN A 81 7.58 -5.57 0.03
N PRO A 82 6.51 -4.74 -0.05
CA PRO A 82 5.61 -4.46 1.07
C PRO A 82 4.95 -5.72 1.65
N SER A 83 5.19 -5.99 2.93
CA SER A 83 4.66 -7.15 3.63
C SER A 83 3.19 -7.01 4.05
N ALA A 84 2.68 -5.77 4.07
CA ALA A 84 1.32 -5.46 4.45
C ALA A 84 0.73 -4.30 3.62
N GLY A 85 -0.55 -4.39 3.30
CA GLY A 85 -1.35 -3.34 2.66
C GLY A 85 -2.55 -2.97 3.53
N LEU A 86 -2.78 -1.68 3.75
CA LEU A 86 -3.91 -1.15 4.51
C LEU A 86 -4.82 -0.35 3.58
N ASN A 87 -6.08 -0.76 3.50
CA ASN A 87 -7.09 -0.14 2.65
C ASN A 87 -8.16 0.58 3.50
N PHE A 88 -8.33 1.88 3.21
CA PHE A 88 -9.29 2.77 3.84
C PHE A 88 -10.27 3.42 2.86
N SER A 89 -10.27 3.05 1.58
CA SER A 89 -11.26 3.51 0.59
C SER A 89 -11.84 2.39 -0.28
N ASP A 90 -12.91 2.74 -0.98
CA ASP A 90 -13.50 1.94 -2.05
C ASP A 90 -12.77 2.18 -3.39
N GLY A 91 -13.02 1.30 -4.36
CA GLY A 91 -12.62 1.52 -5.75
C GLY A 91 -11.13 1.29 -6.03
N TYR A 92 -10.55 2.13 -6.89
CA TYR A 92 -9.24 1.85 -7.51
C TYR A 92 -8.07 1.82 -6.52
N GLN A 93 -8.05 2.69 -5.51
CA GLN A 93 -6.92 2.69 -4.56
C GLN A 93 -6.84 1.40 -3.74
N ALA A 94 -7.96 0.71 -3.50
CA ALA A 94 -7.92 -0.64 -2.94
C ALA A 94 -7.15 -1.62 -3.85
N THR A 95 -7.36 -1.53 -5.16
CA THR A 95 -6.60 -2.26 -6.18
C THR A 95 -5.12 -1.87 -6.18
N ALA A 96 -4.79 -0.58 -6.07
CA ALA A 96 -3.41 -0.11 -5.99
C ALA A 96 -2.68 -0.69 -4.76
N VAL A 97 -3.33 -0.67 -3.59
CA VAL A 97 -2.80 -1.23 -2.34
C VAL A 97 -2.59 -2.74 -2.47
N VAL A 98 -3.60 -3.52 -2.89
CA VAL A 98 -3.49 -4.99 -2.96
C VAL A 98 -2.44 -5.45 -3.97
N LYS A 99 -2.30 -4.74 -5.11
CA LYS A 99 -1.24 -4.99 -6.10
C LYS A 99 0.16 -4.77 -5.51
N ALA A 100 0.30 -3.79 -4.63
CA ALA A 100 1.57 -3.47 -3.98
C ALA A 100 1.98 -4.44 -2.86
N VAL A 101 1.06 -5.27 -2.35
CA VAL A 101 1.40 -6.27 -1.32
C VAL A 101 2.20 -7.43 -1.92
N ALA A 102 3.31 -7.78 -1.28
CA ALA A 102 4.15 -8.92 -1.62
C ALA A 102 3.39 -10.25 -1.49
N ASN A 103 3.83 -11.27 -2.24
CA ASN A 103 3.27 -12.62 -2.13
C ASN A 103 3.41 -13.14 -0.68
N GLY A 104 2.34 -13.76 -0.15
CA GLY A 104 2.28 -14.19 1.25
C GLY A 104 2.03 -13.07 2.27
N GLY A 105 1.92 -11.82 1.81
CA GLY A 105 1.68 -10.65 2.64
C GLY A 105 0.26 -10.55 3.18
N THR A 106 0.01 -9.52 3.98
CA THR A 106 -1.31 -9.27 4.59
C THR A 106 -1.99 -8.09 3.91
N PHE A 107 -3.23 -8.27 3.46
CA PHE A 107 -4.07 -7.18 3.01
C PHE A 107 -5.19 -6.97 4.03
N LEU A 108 -5.29 -5.76 4.58
CA LEU A 108 -6.30 -5.38 5.55
C LEU A 108 -7.21 -4.32 4.93
N THR A 109 -8.52 -4.53 5.02
CA THR A 109 -9.54 -3.56 4.60
C THR A 109 -10.50 -3.27 5.74
N TYR A 110 -10.94 -2.03 5.82
CA TYR A 110 -11.81 -1.54 6.90
C TYR A 110 -13.15 -1.05 6.35
N GLY A 111 -14.24 -1.82 6.54
CA GLY A 111 -15.61 -1.41 6.20
C GLY A 111 -15.89 -1.04 4.73
N ASN A 112 -14.93 -1.26 3.83
CA ASN A 112 -14.97 -0.80 2.44
C ASN A 112 -15.40 -1.91 1.49
N LYS A 113 -16.20 -1.55 0.50
CA LYS A 113 -16.58 -2.43 -0.59
C LYS A 113 -15.45 -2.50 -1.61
N LEU A 114 -14.82 -3.66 -1.66
CA LEU A 114 -13.77 -3.94 -2.62
C LEU A 114 -14.35 -4.06 -4.05
N PRO A 115 -13.59 -3.62 -5.07
CA PRO A 115 -13.99 -3.83 -6.46
C PRO A 115 -14.05 -5.32 -6.77
N GLN A 116 -14.93 -5.72 -7.69
CA GLN A 116 -15.05 -7.12 -8.10
C GLN A 116 -13.77 -7.63 -8.77
N HIS A 117 -13.08 -6.76 -9.51
CA HIS A 117 -11.88 -7.10 -10.27
C HIS A 117 -10.70 -6.23 -9.86
N VAL A 118 -9.52 -6.85 -9.83
CA VAL A 118 -8.22 -6.21 -9.84
C VAL A 118 -7.89 -5.87 -11.29
N VAL A 119 -7.73 -4.57 -11.57
CA VAL A 119 -7.44 -4.05 -12.90
C VAL A 119 -5.97 -3.63 -12.99
N PHE A 120 -5.35 -3.93 -14.13
CA PHE A 120 -4.00 -3.51 -14.49
C PHE A 120 -4.10 -2.50 -15.63
N GLU A 121 -3.14 -1.58 -15.70
CA GLU A 121 -3.19 -0.44 -16.63
C GLU A 121 -2.71 -0.81 -18.05
N ASP A 122 -2.17 -2.02 -18.25
CA ASP A 122 -1.68 -2.43 -19.57
C ASP A 122 -2.89 -2.75 -20.46
N ALA A 123 -2.87 -2.26 -21.70
CA ALA A 123 -4.01 -2.32 -22.63
C ALA A 123 -4.55 -3.75 -22.88
N ASP A 124 -3.69 -4.76 -22.76
CA ASP A 124 -4.03 -6.17 -22.96
C ASP A 124 -4.34 -6.91 -21.65
N SER A 125 -4.42 -6.20 -20.52
CA SER A 125 -4.65 -6.80 -19.21
C SER A 125 -6.08 -7.31 -19.08
N ILE A 126 -6.21 -8.58 -18.76
CA ILE A 126 -7.50 -9.17 -18.39
C ILE A 126 -7.78 -8.84 -16.92
N PRO A 127 -8.91 -8.19 -16.59
CA PRO A 127 -9.30 -7.99 -15.19
C PRO A 127 -9.34 -9.31 -14.44
N VAL A 128 -8.72 -9.35 -13.27
CA VAL A 128 -8.64 -10.57 -12.45
C VAL A 128 -9.66 -10.47 -11.33
N GLU A 129 -10.51 -11.48 -11.18
CA GLU A 129 -11.42 -11.56 -10.04
C GLU A 129 -10.67 -11.47 -8.71
N TRP A 130 -11.20 -10.66 -7.78
CA TRP A 130 -10.49 -10.31 -6.55
C TRP A 130 -10.07 -11.55 -5.74
N SER A 131 -10.96 -12.53 -5.63
CA SER A 131 -10.71 -13.80 -4.94
C SER A 131 -9.59 -14.64 -5.58
N ALA A 132 -9.52 -14.62 -6.91
CA ALA A 132 -8.46 -15.30 -7.66
C ALA A 132 -7.11 -14.64 -7.42
N PHE A 133 -7.07 -13.30 -7.45
CA PHE A 133 -5.85 -12.53 -7.18
C PHE A 133 -5.30 -12.77 -5.76
N ILE A 134 -6.17 -12.73 -4.74
CA ILE A 134 -5.80 -13.03 -3.34
C ILE A 134 -5.19 -14.43 -3.25
N LYS A 135 -5.80 -15.42 -3.90
CA LYS A 135 -5.34 -16.81 -3.89
C LYS A 135 -4.01 -16.97 -4.61
N GLU A 136 -3.85 -16.37 -5.78
CA GLU A 136 -2.62 -16.42 -6.58
C GLU A 136 -1.42 -15.85 -5.81
N LYS A 137 -1.60 -14.69 -5.19
CA LYS A 137 -0.57 -14.07 -4.35
C LYS A 137 -0.42 -14.69 -2.97
N ASN A 138 -1.24 -15.69 -2.61
CA ASN A 138 -1.29 -16.28 -1.28
C ASN A 138 -1.45 -15.22 -0.16
N LEU A 139 -2.30 -14.22 -0.39
CA LEU A 139 -2.46 -13.10 0.55
C LEU A 139 -3.35 -13.51 1.73
N LYS A 140 -2.98 -13.01 2.91
CA LYS A 140 -3.81 -13.08 4.12
C LYS A 140 -4.74 -11.88 4.13
N MET A 141 -6.01 -12.10 3.78
CA MET A 141 -7.02 -11.05 3.84
C MET A 141 -7.57 -10.91 5.26
N LYS A 142 -7.64 -9.68 5.75
CA LYS A 142 -8.31 -9.33 7.01
C LYS A 142 -9.31 -8.22 6.75
N GLU A 143 -10.58 -8.51 7.02
CA GLU A 143 -11.65 -7.54 6.92
C GLU A 143 -12.10 -7.16 8.33
N LEU A 144 -12.10 -5.87 8.60
CA LEU A 144 -12.61 -5.30 9.84
C LEU A 144 -13.98 -4.71 9.57
N VAL A 145 -14.98 -5.26 10.25
CA VAL A 145 -16.35 -4.75 10.28
C VAL A 145 -16.57 -4.21 11.68
N MET A 146 -17.12 -2.99 11.80
CA MET A 146 -17.57 -2.44 13.08
C MET A 146 -18.90 -3.06 13.50
#